data_AF-A0A914A2Y4-F1
#
_entry.id   AF-A0A914A2Y4-F1
#
_cell.length_a   1.000
_cell.length_b   1.000
_cell.length_c   1.000
_cell.angle_alpha   90.00
_cell.angle_beta   90.00
_cell.angle_gamma   90.00
#
_symmetry.space_group_name_H-M   'P 1'
#
loop_
_entity.id
_entity.type
_entity.pdbx_description
1 polymer ?
#
loop_
_entity_poly.entity_id
_entity_poly.type
_entity_poly.pdbx_seq_one_letter_code
_entity_poly.pdbx_strand_id
1 'polypeptide(L)'
;MIRSVSKSTRFQTRNFNTVQFRCETQRFCHTFPTPRNKMASEGGEGLLSITTSNATAQDIINKLQLLPHPEGGFYRETYRSESKNSDGESHGTAIYYIMSKSDGLVWHRIRGKNELWHFYAGDPAEVLTAAPDGVLQKKTIFGPDIFQDQEPQFLIRADYWQMARCLGEWTLFGCTVSPGFEFADFEMAPKGWQPTEQNK
;
A
#
# COMPACT_ATOMS: atom_id res chain seq x y z
N MET A 1 -32.56 -46.11 58.18
CA MET A 1 -33.87 -46.38 57.56
C MET A 1 -34.15 -45.24 56.57
N ILE A 2 -33.43 -45.18 55.45
CA ILE A 2 -33.73 -45.72 54.11
C ILE A 2 -35.07 -45.20 53.54
N ARG A 3 -34.96 -44.30 52.55
CA ARG A 3 -35.54 -44.27 51.18
C ARG A 3 -34.81 -43.11 50.48
N SER A 4 -33.82 -43.27 49.59
CA SER A 4 -33.71 -44.03 48.33
C SER A 4 -34.84 -43.72 47.35
N VAL A 5 -34.58 -42.81 46.41
CA VAL A 5 -34.92 -42.95 44.99
C VAL A 5 -33.79 -42.33 44.15
N SER A 6 -33.19 -43.16 43.30
CA SER A 6 -32.21 -42.81 42.29
C SER A 6 -32.88 -42.45 40.97
N LYS A 7 -32.12 -41.73 40.11
CA LYS A 7 -32.11 -41.77 38.62
C LYS A 7 -31.05 -40.73 38.20
N SER A 8 -29.80 -41.12 37.91
CA SER A 8 -29.29 -41.78 36.70
C SER A 8 -29.25 -40.86 35.46
N THR A 9 -28.00 -40.63 35.00
CA THR A 9 -27.53 -40.30 33.63
C THR A 9 -27.97 -38.94 33.04
N ARG A 10 -27.14 -38.14 32.37
CA ARG A 10 -25.99 -38.40 31.49
C ARG A 10 -25.07 -37.17 31.48
N PHE A 11 -23.76 -37.40 31.43
CA PHE A 11 -22.82 -36.46 30.81
C PHE A 11 -23.27 -36.24 29.36
N GLN A 12 -23.62 -35.01 29.00
CA GLN A 12 -23.61 -34.60 27.61
C GLN A 12 -22.29 -33.88 27.36
N THR A 13 -21.36 -34.64 26.78
CA THR A 13 -20.33 -34.08 25.91
C THR A 13 -21.04 -33.20 24.88
N ARG A 14 -20.77 -31.90 24.91
CA ARG A 14 -21.17 -31.03 23.79
C ARG A 14 -20.30 -31.42 22.60
N ASN A 15 -20.87 -32.27 21.77
CA ASN A 15 -20.33 -32.60 20.46
C ASN A 15 -20.20 -31.32 19.65
N PHE A 16 -19.04 -31.16 19.04
CA PHE A 16 -18.80 -30.27 17.93
C PHE A 16 -19.87 -30.55 16.86
N ASN A 17 -20.83 -29.65 16.71
CA ASN A 17 -21.62 -29.62 15.50
C ASN A 17 -20.71 -29.09 14.40
N THR A 18 -20.22 -30.02 13.59
CA THR A 18 -19.75 -29.78 12.24
C THR A 18 -20.81 -28.98 11.51
N VAL A 19 -20.57 -27.67 11.36
CA VAL A 19 -21.31 -26.86 10.39
C VAL A 19 -20.93 -27.41 9.04
N GLN A 20 -21.80 -28.22 8.43
CA GLN A 20 -21.72 -28.48 7.00
C GLN A 20 -22.01 -27.17 6.29
N PHE A 21 -20.95 -26.39 6.02
CA PHE A 21 -20.99 -25.48 4.89
C PHE A 21 -21.08 -26.37 3.65
N ARG A 22 -22.30 -26.49 3.13
CA ARG A 22 -22.52 -27.01 1.79
C ARG A 22 -21.88 -25.98 0.86
N CYS A 23 -20.65 -26.27 0.42
CA CYS A 23 -20.00 -25.55 -0.67
C CYS A 23 -20.79 -25.88 -1.94
N GLU A 24 -21.83 -25.10 -2.23
CA GLU A 24 -22.35 -25.02 -3.59
C GLU A 24 -21.29 -24.32 -4.42
N THR A 25 -20.44 -25.12 -5.08
CA THR A 25 -19.55 -24.65 -6.13
C THR A 25 -20.40 -24.20 -7.31
N GLN A 26 -20.96 -23.00 -7.25
CA GLN A 26 -21.26 -22.26 -8.47
C GLN A 26 -19.91 -21.85 -9.06
N ARG A 27 -19.43 -22.65 -10.01
CA ARG A 27 -18.38 -22.24 -10.94
C ARG A 27 -18.93 -21.06 -11.74
N PHE A 28 -18.73 -19.83 -11.26
CA PHE A 28 -18.72 -18.67 -12.14
C PHE A 28 -17.43 -18.73 -12.95
N CYS A 29 -17.44 -19.52 -14.01
CA CYS A 29 -16.45 -19.46 -15.05
C CYS A 29 -16.75 -18.20 -15.87
N HIS A 30 -16.38 -17.02 -15.34
CA HIS A 30 -16.32 -15.83 -16.17
C HIS A 30 -15.11 -15.97 -17.09
N THR A 31 -15.34 -16.56 -18.27
CA THR A 31 -14.42 -16.38 -19.40
C THR A 31 -14.38 -14.89 -19.71
N PHE A 32 -13.25 -14.24 -19.44
CA PHE A 32 -12.99 -12.93 -20.03
C PHE A 32 -13.07 -13.11 -21.54
N PRO A 33 -13.97 -12.40 -22.26
CA PRO A 33 -14.04 -12.52 -23.70
C PRO A 33 -12.70 -12.08 -24.29
N THR A 34 -12.06 -12.95 -25.06
CA THR A 34 -10.91 -12.57 -25.88
C THR A 34 -11.40 -11.56 -26.93
N PRO A 35 -10.78 -10.37 -27.04
CA PRO A 35 -11.12 -9.46 -28.13
C PRO A 35 -10.73 -10.13 -29.45
N ARG A 36 -11.74 -10.34 -30.30
CA ARG A 36 -11.58 -10.85 -31.66
C ARG A 36 -10.95 -9.75 -32.51
N ASN A 37 -9.66 -9.86 -32.79
CA ASN A 37 -8.95 -8.96 -33.70
C ASN A 37 -9.67 -8.90 -35.06
N LYS A 38 -10.31 -7.75 -35.36
CA LYS A 38 -10.58 -7.33 -36.73
C LYS A 38 -9.50 -6.34 -37.10
N MET A 39 -8.68 -6.70 -38.09
CA MET A 39 -7.90 -5.74 -38.85
C MET A 39 -8.86 -4.75 -39.49
N ALA A 40 -8.69 -3.47 -39.17
CA ALA A 40 -9.12 -2.37 -40.00
C ALA A 40 -8.00 -1.32 -39.93
N SER A 41 -7.30 -1.17 -41.05
CA SER A 41 -6.54 0.01 -41.39
C SER A 41 -7.48 1.19 -41.56
N GLU A 42 -7.15 2.33 -40.95
CA GLU A 42 -6.97 3.63 -41.63
C GLU A 42 -6.80 4.74 -40.59
N GLY A 43 -5.96 5.71 -40.95
CA GLY A 43 -5.49 6.80 -40.09
C GLY A 43 -6.61 7.71 -39.60
N GLY A 44 -6.50 8.07 -38.33
CA GLY A 44 -7.24 9.15 -37.70
C GLY A 44 -6.25 9.89 -36.81
N GLU A 45 -6.15 11.20 -37.04
CA GLU A 45 -5.25 12.10 -36.34
C GLU A 45 -5.33 11.95 -34.82
N GLY A 46 -4.15 12.07 -34.20
CA GLY A 46 -3.95 11.90 -32.77
C GLY A 46 -4.95 12.70 -31.96
N LEU A 47 -5.90 11.99 -31.36
CA LEU A 47 -6.56 12.44 -30.15
C LEU A 47 -5.45 12.54 -29.10
N LEU A 48 -4.84 13.72 -28.98
CA LEU A 48 -4.10 14.13 -27.80
C LEU A 48 -5.11 14.09 -26.66
N SER A 49 -5.30 12.89 -26.13
CA SER A 49 -5.81 12.69 -24.79
C SER A 49 -5.00 13.63 -23.92
N ILE A 50 -5.68 14.48 -23.15
CA ILE A 50 -5.04 15.21 -22.06
C ILE A 50 -4.71 14.15 -21.00
N THR A 51 -3.79 13.25 -21.32
CA THR A 51 -3.00 12.55 -20.33
C THR A 51 -2.10 13.61 -19.73
N THR A 52 -1.69 13.42 -18.48
CA THR A 52 -0.69 14.20 -17.71
C THR A 52 0.67 14.39 -18.41
N SER A 53 0.78 14.12 -19.71
CA SER A 53 1.97 14.00 -20.54
C SER A 53 2.87 15.25 -20.60
N ASN A 54 2.39 16.43 -20.18
CA ASN A 54 3.19 17.66 -20.11
C ASN A 54 3.16 18.38 -18.75
N ALA A 55 2.49 17.84 -17.73
CA ALA A 55 2.46 18.50 -16.42
C ALA A 55 3.81 18.31 -15.72
N THR A 56 4.42 19.40 -15.26
CA THR A 56 5.61 19.33 -14.42
C THR A 56 5.24 18.94 -12.99
N ALA A 57 6.23 18.49 -12.20
CA ALA A 57 6.03 18.26 -10.76
C ALA A 57 5.47 19.52 -10.06
N GLN A 58 5.97 20.70 -10.44
CA GLN A 58 5.52 21.97 -9.87
C GLN A 58 4.07 22.28 -10.19
N ASP A 59 3.61 21.96 -11.41
CA ASP A 59 2.20 22.13 -11.78
C ASP A 59 1.30 21.28 -10.89
N ILE A 60 1.71 20.04 -10.61
CA ILE A 60 0.97 19.11 -9.74
C ILE A 60 0.99 19.59 -8.29
N ILE A 61 2.16 20.00 -7.77
CA ILE A 61 2.30 20.56 -6.42
C ILE A 61 1.34 21.74 -6.24
N ASN A 62 1.32 22.66 -7.19
CA ASN A 62 0.45 23.83 -7.16
C ASN A 62 -1.03 23.43 -7.26
N LYS A 63 -1.38 22.53 -8.18
CA LYS A 63 -2.76 22.10 -8.43
C LYS A 63 -3.35 21.36 -7.24
N LEU A 64 -2.57 20.51 -6.59
CA LEU A 64 -2.97 19.72 -5.43
C LEU A 64 -2.63 20.41 -4.11
N GLN A 65 -2.09 21.64 -4.12
CA GLN A 65 -1.75 22.41 -2.92
C GLN A 65 -0.89 21.60 -1.93
N LEU A 66 0.12 20.91 -2.46
CA LEU A 66 1.01 20.07 -1.66
C LEU A 66 2.01 20.93 -0.88
N LEU A 67 2.36 20.47 0.32
CA LEU A 67 3.33 21.11 1.21
C LEU A 67 4.62 20.27 1.27
N PRO A 68 5.80 20.87 1.48
CA PRO A 68 7.04 20.11 1.63
C PRO A 68 6.94 19.06 2.74
N HIS A 69 7.45 17.84 2.48
CA HIS A 69 7.53 16.78 3.48
C HIS A 69 8.95 16.71 4.09
N PRO A 70 9.13 16.33 5.38
CA PRO A 70 10.44 16.34 6.05
C PRO A 70 11.53 15.48 5.38
N GLU A 71 11.14 14.40 4.69
CA GLU A 71 12.09 13.50 3.99
C GLU A 71 12.47 13.94 2.57
N GLY A 72 11.94 15.06 2.10
CA GLY A 72 11.94 15.47 0.69
C GLY A 72 10.55 15.36 0.07
N GLY A 73 10.39 15.77 -1.19
CA GLY A 73 9.09 15.72 -1.86
C GLY A 73 8.01 16.62 -1.23
N PHE A 74 6.77 16.43 -1.66
CA PHE A 74 5.62 17.22 -1.21
C PHE A 74 4.40 16.33 -0.97
N TYR A 75 3.60 16.67 0.04
CA TYR A 75 2.46 15.88 0.46
C TYR A 75 1.26 16.74 0.86
N ARG A 76 0.08 16.11 0.94
CA ARG A 76 -1.11 16.70 1.57
C ARG A 76 -2.03 15.60 2.08
N GLU A 77 -2.42 15.66 3.35
CA GLU A 77 -3.46 14.79 3.91
C GLU A 77 -4.82 15.12 3.28
N THR A 78 -5.49 14.10 2.75
CA THR A 78 -6.79 14.19 2.08
C THR A 78 -7.89 13.47 2.85
N TYR A 79 -7.52 12.57 3.76
CA TYR A 79 -8.45 11.83 4.59
C TYR A 79 -7.83 11.53 5.95
N ARG A 80 -8.68 11.61 6.98
CA ARG A 80 -8.44 11.09 8.32
C ARG A 80 -9.76 10.54 8.84
N SER A 81 -9.72 9.33 9.39
CA SER A 81 -10.89 8.73 10.00
C SER A 81 -11.34 9.54 11.23
N GLU A 82 -12.63 9.85 11.30
CA GLU A 82 -13.24 10.46 12.49
C GLU A 82 -13.39 9.45 13.63
N SER A 83 -13.55 8.17 13.29
CA SER A 83 -13.61 7.09 14.27
C SER A 83 -12.20 6.65 14.69
N LYS A 84 -12.10 6.22 15.94
CA LYS A 84 -10.84 5.87 16.60
C LYS A 84 -10.88 4.44 17.13
N ASN A 85 -9.71 3.80 17.17
CA ASN A 85 -9.52 2.51 17.83
C ASN A 85 -9.58 2.65 19.36
N SER A 86 -9.45 1.53 20.09
CA SER A 86 -9.44 1.49 21.55
C SER A 86 -8.31 2.31 22.19
N ASP A 87 -7.22 2.53 21.46
CA ASP A 87 -6.04 3.25 21.89
C ASP A 87 -6.12 4.75 21.58
N GLY A 88 -7.24 5.21 21.00
CA GLY A 88 -7.50 6.63 20.70
C GLY A 88 -6.89 7.14 19.39
N GLU A 89 -6.33 6.24 18.58
CA GLU A 89 -5.76 6.55 17.26
C GLU A 89 -6.85 6.53 16.19
N SER A 90 -6.70 7.37 15.16
CA SER A 90 -7.53 7.28 13.95
C SER A 90 -7.44 5.89 13.33
N HIS A 91 -8.54 5.36 12.78
CA HIS A 91 -8.47 4.10 12.04
C HIS A 91 -7.63 4.18 10.76
N GLY A 92 -7.44 5.37 10.20
CA GLY A 92 -6.60 5.53 9.03
C GLY A 92 -6.47 6.96 8.56
N THR A 93 -5.43 7.20 7.77
CA THR A 93 -5.18 8.47 7.07
C THR A 93 -4.86 8.17 5.60
N ALA A 94 -5.13 9.12 4.72
CA ALA A 94 -4.63 9.08 3.35
C ALA A 94 -4.03 10.42 2.96
N ILE A 95 -2.94 10.38 2.19
CA ILE A 95 -2.25 11.55 1.66
C ILE A 95 -2.07 11.43 0.15
N TYR A 96 -1.93 12.57 -0.53
CA TYR A 96 -1.15 12.63 -1.77
C TYR A 96 0.32 12.83 -1.42
N TYR A 97 1.20 12.24 -2.23
CA TYR A 97 2.63 12.48 -2.19
C TYR A 97 3.22 12.55 -3.60
N ILE A 98 4.14 13.49 -3.83
CA ILE A 98 4.93 13.59 -5.05
C ILE A 98 6.41 13.70 -4.74
N MET A 99 7.23 12.99 -5.50
CA MET A 99 8.69 13.11 -5.50
C MET A 99 9.21 13.39 -6.90
N SER A 100 10.26 14.19 -7.00
CA SER A 100 11.07 14.37 -8.20
C SER A 100 12.34 13.51 -8.14
N LYS A 101 13.11 13.47 -9.23
CA LYS A 101 14.41 12.77 -9.28
C LYS A 101 15.43 13.22 -8.23
N SER A 102 15.33 14.47 -7.75
CA SER A 102 16.22 15.01 -6.72
C SER A 102 15.77 14.69 -5.29
N ASP A 103 14.54 14.20 -5.12
CA ASP A 103 13.99 13.79 -3.82
C ASP A 103 14.29 12.31 -3.55
N GLY A 104 13.91 11.83 -2.35
CA GLY A 104 13.74 10.39 -2.15
C GLY A 104 15.02 9.60 -1.92
N LEU A 105 15.94 10.12 -1.10
CA LEU A 105 17.21 9.46 -0.79
C LEU A 105 17.45 9.32 0.72
N VAL A 106 16.41 9.52 1.52
CA VAL A 106 16.47 9.47 2.99
C VAL A 106 15.67 8.26 3.48
N TRP A 107 16.35 7.40 4.23
CA TRP A 107 15.72 6.29 4.91
C TRP A 107 14.87 6.80 6.06
N HIS A 108 13.64 6.31 6.13
CA HIS A 108 12.72 6.60 7.23
C HIS A 108 11.82 5.39 7.49
N ARG A 109 11.05 5.42 8.58
CA ARG A 109 10.03 4.42 8.89
C ARG A 109 8.85 5.04 9.60
N ILE A 110 7.75 4.30 9.64
CA ILE A 110 6.58 4.62 10.46
C ILE A 110 6.44 3.52 11.51
N ARG A 111 6.53 3.92 12.79
CA ARG A 111 6.52 2.99 13.92
C ARG A 111 5.12 2.44 14.14
N GLY A 112 5.00 1.12 14.27
CA GLY A 112 3.75 0.43 14.58
C GLY A 112 2.62 0.57 13.55
N LYS A 113 2.86 1.16 12.36
CA LYS A 113 1.83 1.41 11.34
C LYS A 113 2.23 0.88 9.99
N ASN A 114 1.30 0.20 9.33
CA ASN A 114 1.48 -0.17 7.93
C ASN A 114 1.10 1.01 7.03
N GLU A 115 1.81 1.13 5.91
CA GLU A 115 1.54 2.14 4.88
C GLU A 115 1.37 1.46 3.53
N LEU A 116 0.26 1.75 2.85
CA LEU A 116 -0.06 1.23 1.53
C LEU A 116 0.07 2.34 0.50
N TRP A 117 0.97 2.15 -0.47
CA TRP A 117 1.23 3.07 -1.56
C TRP A 117 0.36 2.72 -2.76
N HIS A 118 -0.15 3.74 -3.46
CA HIS A 118 -1.01 3.61 -4.63
C HIS A 118 -0.51 4.53 -5.74
N PHE A 119 -0.03 3.96 -6.84
CA PHE A 119 0.48 4.73 -7.96
C PHE A 119 -0.65 5.49 -8.64
N TYR A 120 -0.46 6.80 -8.90
CA TYR A 120 -1.47 7.62 -9.58
C TYR A 120 -1.00 8.11 -10.96
N ALA A 121 0.21 8.67 -11.06
CA ALA A 121 0.71 9.21 -12.32
C ALA A 121 2.23 9.44 -12.29
N GLY A 122 2.79 9.66 -13.48
CA GLY A 122 4.20 10.02 -13.67
C GLY A 122 5.05 8.82 -14.05
N ASP A 123 6.31 8.89 -13.68
CA ASP A 123 7.31 7.86 -13.93
C ASP A 123 7.36 6.84 -12.77
N PRO A 124 7.81 5.60 -13.02
CA PRO A 124 8.00 4.62 -11.96
C PRO A 124 9.06 5.08 -10.95
N ALA A 125 8.99 4.53 -9.74
CA ALA A 125 9.98 4.73 -8.70
C ALA A 125 10.65 3.40 -8.33
N GLU A 126 11.90 3.46 -7.90
CA GLU A 126 12.56 2.35 -7.22
C GLU A 126 12.34 2.51 -5.72
N VAL A 127 11.82 1.47 -5.07
CA VAL A 127 11.60 1.42 -3.63
C VAL A 127 12.51 0.36 -3.02
N LEU A 128 13.31 0.77 -2.03
CA LEU A 128 14.10 -0.11 -1.19
C LEU A 128 13.45 -0.17 0.19
N THR A 129 13.38 -1.38 0.75
CA THR A 129 12.93 -1.59 2.12
C THR A 129 14.00 -2.33 2.91
N ALA A 130 14.08 -2.09 4.22
CA ALA A 130 14.89 -2.87 5.15
C ALA A 130 14.06 -3.26 6.36
N ALA A 131 14.32 -4.44 6.91
CA ALA A 131 13.67 -4.92 8.12
C ALA A 131 14.03 -4.02 9.32
N PRO A 132 13.29 -4.08 10.44
CA PRO A 132 13.53 -3.21 11.60
C PRO A 132 14.95 -3.29 12.19
N ASP A 133 15.63 -4.42 11.99
CA ASP A 133 17.03 -4.66 12.36
C ASP A 133 18.06 -4.06 11.38
N GLY A 134 17.59 -3.44 10.29
CA GLY A 134 18.41 -2.81 9.27
C GLY A 134 18.84 -3.75 8.14
N VAL A 135 18.36 -4.99 8.09
CA VAL A 135 18.69 -5.91 6.99
C VAL A 135 17.92 -5.53 5.73
N LEU A 136 18.64 -5.20 4.65
CA LEU A 136 18.08 -4.84 3.35
C LEU A 136 17.18 -5.96 2.84
N GLN A 137 16.01 -5.58 2.34
CA GLN A 137 15.04 -6.47 1.72
C GLN A 137 15.09 -6.32 0.21
N LYS A 138 14.15 -6.96 -0.47
CA LYS A 138 14.02 -6.87 -1.93
C LYS A 138 13.77 -5.42 -2.36
N LYS A 139 14.38 -5.06 -3.48
CA LYS A 139 14.07 -3.89 -4.30
C LYS A 139 12.79 -4.12 -5.11
N THR A 140 11.88 -3.14 -5.10
CA THR A 140 10.63 -3.14 -5.89
C THR A 140 10.62 -1.97 -6.87
N ILE A 141 10.08 -2.19 -8.07
CA ILE A 141 9.76 -1.10 -9.00
C ILE A 141 8.28 -0.76 -8.81
N PHE A 142 8.01 0.42 -8.28
CA PHE A 142 6.68 0.94 -8.04
C PHE A 142 6.21 1.73 -9.26
N GLY A 143 5.12 1.29 -9.89
CA GLY A 143 4.67 1.86 -11.16
C GLY A 143 3.50 1.11 -11.79
N PRO A 144 2.93 1.62 -12.88
CA PRO A 144 1.68 1.11 -13.43
C PRO A 144 1.84 -0.11 -14.36
N ASP A 145 3.05 -0.39 -14.85
CA ASP A 145 3.27 -1.42 -15.88
C ASP A 145 3.48 -2.82 -15.28
N ILE A 146 2.36 -3.50 -14.98
CA ILE A 146 2.35 -4.85 -14.40
C ILE A 146 2.96 -5.92 -15.32
N PHE A 147 3.10 -5.66 -16.63
CA PHE A 147 3.71 -6.61 -17.55
C PHE A 147 5.24 -6.49 -17.56
N GLN A 148 5.78 -5.45 -16.92
CA GLN A 148 7.20 -5.19 -16.74
C GLN A 148 7.60 -5.30 -15.26
N ASP A 149 6.92 -6.18 -14.50
CA ASP A 149 7.16 -6.46 -13.08
C ASP A 149 7.09 -5.22 -12.17
N GLN A 150 6.29 -4.20 -12.54
CA GLN A 150 6.01 -3.06 -11.69
C GLN A 150 4.80 -3.32 -10.78
N GLU A 151 4.84 -2.76 -9.58
CA GLU A 151 3.77 -2.88 -8.59
C GLU A 151 3.05 -1.52 -8.45
N PRO A 152 1.78 -1.39 -8.92
CA PRO A 152 1.02 -0.14 -8.76
C PRO A 152 0.48 0.05 -7.34
N GLN A 153 0.48 -1.01 -6.53
CA GLN A 153 0.20 -0.96 -5.10
C GLN A 153 1.30 -1.69 -4.34
N PHE A 154 1.84 -1.05 -3.31
CA PHE A 154 2.97 -1.58 -2.55
C PHE A 154 2.77 -1.38 -1.06
N LEU A 155 2.95 -2.44 -0.27
CA LEU A 155 2.79 -2.40 1.18
C LEU A 155 4.14 -2.24 1.87
N ILE A 156 4.28 -1.16 2.63
CA ILE A 156 5.33 -0.99 3.63
C ILE A 156 4.78 -1.51 4.95
N ARG A 157 5.46 -2.51 5.50
CA ARG A 157 5.09 -3.09 6.79
C ARG A 157 5.50 -2.15 7.93
N ALA A 158 4.76 -2.19 9.02
CA ALA A 158 5.11 -1.47 10.24
C ALA A 158 6.58 -1.68 10.64
N ASP A 159 7.22 -0.58 11.07
CA ASP A 159 8.60 -0.53 11.54
C ASP A 159 9.69 -0.80 10.47
N TYR A 160 9.32 -1.12 9.23
CA TYR A 160 10.29 -1.29 8.16
C TYR A 160 10.85 0.06 7.73
N TRP A 161 12.15 0.09 7.50
CA TRP A 161 12.80 1.22 6.85
C TRP A 161 12.44 1.23 5.38
N GLN A 162 12.21 2.42 4.84
CA GLN A 162 11.88 2.64 3.45
C GLN A 162 12.66 3.84 2.89
N MET A 163 13.01 3.74 1.62
CA MET A 163 13.57 4.80 0.80
C MET A 163 13.10 4.57 -0.63
N ALA A 164 12.72 5.63 -1.32
CA ALA A 164 12.23 5.54 -2.69
C ALA A 164 12.75 6.69 -3.54
N ARG A 165 13.20 6.40 -4.75
CA ARG A 165 13.64 7.40 -5.72
C ARG A 165 12.84 7.31 -7.01
N CYS A 166 12.47 8.45 -7.58
CA CYS A 166 11.88 8.50 -8.91
C CYS A 166 12.91 8.07 -9.97
N LEU A 167 12.47 7.26 -10.96
CA LEU A 167 13.31 6.80 -12.06
C LEU A 167 13.22 7.69 -13.32
N GLY A 168 12.30 8.65 -13.33
CA GLY A 168 12.12 9.64 -14.39
C GLY A 168 12.12 11.06 -13.84
N GLU A 169 11.11 11.85 -14.19
CA GLU A 169 11.00 13.25 -13.79
C GLU A 169 10.28 13.41 -12.45
N TRP A 170 9.13 12.77 -12.29
CA TRP A 170 8.35 12.79 -11.05
C TRP A 170 7.43 11.58 -10.92
N THR A 171 7.09 11.23 -9.69
CA THR A 171 6.13 10.16 -9.35
C THR A 171 5.08 10.71 -8.39
N LEU A 172 3.81 10.68 -8.79
CA LEU A 172 2.66 11.02 -7.95
C LEU A 172 1.97 9.74 -7.48
N PHE A 173 1.74 9.63 -6.17
CA PHE A 173 1.10 8.49 -5.55
C PHE A 173 0.32 8.91 -4.30
N GLY A 174 -0.43 7.98 -3.74
CA GLY A 174 -1.10 8.15 -2.46
C GLY A 174 -0.64 7.13 -1.44
N CYS A 175 -0.51 7.56 -0.19
CA CYS A 175 -0.22 6.67 0.92
C CYS A 175 -1.44 6.58 1.84
N THR A 176 -1.86 5.37 2.17
CA THR A 176 -2.87 5.09 3.18
C THR A 176 -2.20 4.42 4.37
N VAL A 177 -2.29 5.01 5.56
CA VAL A 177 -1.68 4.48 6.78
C VAL A 177 -2.78 4.00 7.73
N SER A 178 -2.61 2.81 8.30
CA SER A 178 -3.56 2.21 9.25
C SER A 178 -2.81 1.41 10.34
N PRO A 179 -2.99 1.75 11.65
CA PRO A 179 -3.75 2.90 12.19
C PRO A 179 -3.25 4.25 11.64
N GLY A 180 -4.07 5.29 11.70
CA GLY A 180 -3.80 6.57 11.07
C GLY A 180 -2.46 7.18 11.47
N PHE A 181 -1.81 7.83 10.50
CA PHE A 181 -0.48 8.44 10.68
C PHE A 181 -0.48 9.57 11.70
N GLU A 182 0.56 9.58 12.53
CA GLU A 182 0.93 10.71 13.38
C GLU A 182 2.44 10.96 13.22
N PHE A 183 2.85 12.24 13.23
CA PHE A 183 4.27 12.59 13.10
C PHE A 183 5.15 12.04 14.23
N ALA A 184 4.56 11.75 15.40
CA ALA A 184 5.27 11.11 16.49
C ALA A 184 5.76 9.70 16.14
N ASP A 185 5.16 9.04 15.15
CA ASP A 185 5.52 7.69 14.71
C ASP A 185 6.50 7.69 13.54
N PHE A 186 6.70 8.85 12.91
CA PHE A 186 7.64 9.05 11.81
C PHE A 186 9.07 9.19 12.33
N GLU A 187 9.97 8.35 11.85
CA GLU A 187 11.37 8.34 12.26
C GLU A 187 12.29 8.34 11.04
N MET A 188 13.16 9.35 10.94
CA MET A 188 14.25 9.37 9.96
C MET A 188 15.46 8.62 10.49
N ALA A 189 16.13 7.88 9.60
CA ALA A 189 17.38 7.23 9.94
C ALA A 189 18.48 8.27 10.25
N PRO A 190 19.45 7.94 11.13
CA PRO A 190 20.60 8.80 11.37
C PRO A 190 21.36 9.14 10.08
N LYS A 191 21.99 10.31 10.04
CA LYS A 191 22.79 10.74 8.87
C LYS A 191 23.86 9.69 8.55
N GLY A 192 23.87 9.22 7.30
CA GLY A 192 24.83 8.23 6.81
C GLY A 192 24.48 6.78 7.15
N TRP A 193 23.35 6.53 7.81
CA TRP A 193 22.83 5.19 7.99
C TRP A 193 22.50 4.54 6.65
N GLN A 194 22.85 3.26 6.52
CA GLN A 194 22.52 2.41 5.38
C GLN A 194 22.15 1.02 5.91
N PRO A 195 21.22 0.31 5.26
CA PRO A 195 20.92 -1.05 5.63
C PRO A 195 22.09 -1.98 5.33
N THR A 196 22.19 -3.07 6.07
CA THR A 196 23.17 -4.13 5.82
C THR A 196 22.61 -5.10 4.79
N GLU A 197 23.45 -5.56 3.86
CA GLU A 197 23.08 -6.60 2.90
C GLU A 197 22.68 -7.91 3.59
N GLN A 198 21.80 -8.68 2.96
CA GLN A 198 21.53 -10.05 3.42
C GLN A 198 22.80 -10.90 3.24
N ASN A 199 23.33 -11.42 4.34
CA ASN A 199 24.37 -12.44 4.28
C ASN A 199 23.79 -13.66 3.53
N LYS A 200 24.32 -13.94 2.34
CA LYS A 200 23.97 -15.11 1.53
C LYS A 200 24.47 -16.41 2.15
#